data_AF-A0AAE0D1W4-F1
#
_entry.id   AF-A0AAE0D1W4-F1
#
_cell.length_a   1.000
_cell.length_b   1.000
_cell.length_c   1.000
_cell.angle_alpha   90.00
_cell.angle_beta   90.00
_cell.angle_gamma   90.00
#
_symmetry.space_group_name_H-M   'P 1'
#
loop_
_entity.id
_entity.type
_entity.pdbx_description
1 polymer ?
#
loop_
_entity_poly.entity_id
_entity_poly.type
_entity_poly.pdbx_seq_one_letter_code
_entity_poly.pdbx_strand_id
1 'polypeptide(L)'
;MPPKMDSRVFITLESFENSYITIVEWETPLLNRLAHPLVADGDLAYLVPDDQIQLANNIAVVSGLRLAKDDDFRRRCLTQYVNQGTLYAHGNPKRRFILAPLSWTGIERDELSIVTPPVESIPCTIWTVPLSSCCAAYLRIIMQESKNSRVRDIASADLSGIIAYGMFGMTYEGSYMKTPEDDPEEDNDKSVDFLDEAAWKEKDALEMRDVLCKIRGWQFKMKDEWLRDMLIQLVSGNLRYEALPSRETQQGGTTEPETGHA
;
A
#
# COMPACT_ATOMS: atom_id res chain seq x y z
N MET A 1 13.88 0.76 24.61
CA MET A 1 15.05 0.39 23.79
C MET A 1 14.51 -0.12 22.47
N PRO A 2 14.87 0.46 21.31
CA PRO A 2 14.41 -0.06 20.02
C PRO A 2 14.90 -1.51 19.86
N PRO A 3 14.09 -2.40 19.26
CA PRO A 3 14.49 -3.79 19.07
C PRO A 3 15.75 -3.85 18.22
N LYS A 4 16.78 -4.55 18.71
CA LYS A 4 18.04 -4.77 17.99
C LYS A 4 17.74 -5.60 16.74
N MET A 5 18.15 -5.11 15.57
CA MET A 5 17.95 -5.82 14.30
C MET A 5 18.63 -7.20 14.33
N ASP A 6 17.97 -8.21 13.80
CA ASP A 6 18.52 -9.57 13.70
C ASP A 6 19.81 -9.54 12.87
N SER A 7 20.88 -10.19 13.35
CA SER A 7 22.17 -10.17 12.66
C SER A 7 22.12 -10.76 11.25
N ARG A 8 21.21 -11.70 10.99
CA ARG A 8 21.03 -12.29 9.66
C ARG A 8 20.38 -11.29 8.70
N VAL A 9 19.43 -10.51 9.20
CA VAL A 9 18.83 -9.40 8.43
C VAL A 9 19.90 -8.35 8.13
N PHE A 10 20.72 -8.00 9.13
CA PHE A 10 21.83 -7.06 8.93
C PHE A 10 22.79 -7.52 7.83
N ILE A 11 23.28 -8.77 7.91
CA ILE A 11 24.19 -9.35 6.91
C ILE A 11 23.53 -9.41 5.52
N THR A 12 22.23 -9.72 5.46
CA THR A 12 21.46 -9.75 4.20
C THR A 12 21.43 -8.37 3.54
N LEU A 13 21.06 -7.34 4.31
CA LEU A 13 20.98 -5.96 3.82
C LEU A 13 22.37 -5.41 3.40
N GLU A 14 23.41 -5.68 4.19
CA GLU A 14 24.80 -5.33 3.82
C GLU A 14 25.22 -6.02 2.52
N SER A 15 24.84 -7.30 2.34
CA SER A 15 25.14 -8.05 1.12
C SER A 15 24.37 -7.54 -0.10
N PHE A 16 23.16 -6.99 0.10
CA PHE A 16 22.41 -6.31 -0.97
C PHE A 16 23.14 -5.05 -1.43
N GLU A 17 23.61 -4.23 -0.50
CA GLU A 17 24.39 -3.03 -0.82
C GLU A 17 25.65 -3.38 -1.62
N ASN A 18 26.42 -4.38 -1.13
CA ASN A 18 27.64 -4.84 -1.80
C ASN A 18 27.39 -5.43 -3.20
N SER A 19 26.16 -5.90 -3.46
CA SER A 19 25.76 -6.48 -4.75
C SER A 19 24.96 -5.49 -5.61
N TYR A 20 24.86 -4.22 -5.20
CA TYR A 20 24.08 -3.17 -5.88
C TYR A 20 22.61 -3.56 -6.12
N ILE A 21 22.02 -4.32 -5.18
CA ILE A 21 20.61 -4.68 -5.23
C ILE A 21 19.79 -3.50 -4.73
N THR A 22 18.89 -3.05 -5.59
CA THR A 22 17.91 -2.03 -5.23
C THR A 22 16.79 -2.68 -4.44
N ILE A 23 16.57 -2.20 -3.21
CA ILE A 23 15.41 -2.58 -2.40
C ILE A 23 14.52 -1.36 -2.18
N VAL A 24 13.23 -1.53 -2.42
CA VAL A 24 12.20 -0.50 -2.24
C VAL A 24 11.28 -0.94 -1.13
N GLU A 25 11.01 -0.09 -0.16
CA GLU A 25 10.07 -0.44 0.91
C GLU A 25 8.65 -0.67 0.42
N TRP A 26 8.00 -1.65 1.04
CA TRP A 26 6.65 -2.08 0.70
C TRP A 26 5.86 -2.47 1.94
N GLU A 27 4.53 -2.45 1.87
CA GLU A 27 3.63 -2.77 2.99
C GLU A 27 4.02 -2.03 4.28
N THR A 28 4.15 -2.72 5.43
CA THR A 28 4.35 -2.11 6.75
C THR A 28 5.47 -1.05 6.78
N PRO A 29 6.71 -1.30 6.28
CA PRO A 29 7.72 -0.25 6.14
C PRO A 29 7.29 1.00 5.37
N LEU A 30 6.65 0.82 4.20
CA LEU A 30 6.20 1.94 3.35
C LEU A 30 5.04 2.70 4.01
N LEU A 31 4.05 1.96 4.53
CA LEU A 31 2.88 2.51 5.20
C LEU A 31 3.28 3.33 6.42
N ASN A 32 4.19 2.83 7.25
CA ASN A 32 4.73 3.57 8.40
C ASN A 32 5.39 4.89 7.98
N ARG A 33 6.16 4.90 6.88
CA ARG A 33 6.78 6.14 6.37
C ARG A 33 5.75 7.13 5.87
N LEU A 34 4.68 6.64 5.25
CA LEU A 34 3.57 7.48 4.79
C LEU A 34 2.64 7.89 5.94
N ALA A 35 3.11 7.80 7.19
CA ALA A 35 2.40 8.14 8.42
C ALA A 35 1.08 7.37 8.64
N HIS A 36 0.96 6.19 8.03
CA HIS A 36 -0.14 5.27 8.30
C HIS A 36 0.11 4.59 9.66
N PRO A 37 -0.79 4.70 10.66
CA PRO A 37 -0.53 4.25 12.02
C PRO A 37 -0.65 2.73 12.13
N LEU A 38 0.45 2.02 11.82
CA LEU A 38 0.56 0.59 12.06
C LEU A 38 1.39 0.32 13.31
N VAL A 39 1.01 -0.72 14.04
CA VAL A 39 1.85 -1.25 15.10
C VAL A 39 3.08 -1.87 14.43
N ALA A 40 4.24 -1.24 14.60
CA ALA A 40 5.50 -1.77 14.12
C ALA A 40 5.80 -3.12 14.80
N ASP A 41 5.51 -4.20 14.11
CA ASP A 41 5.79 -5.55 14.56
C ASP A 41 7.17 -6.03 14.10
N GLY A 42 7.95 -5.20 13.41
CA GLY A 42 9.30 -5.54 12.96
C GLY A 42 9.34 -6.50 11.77
N ASP A 43 8.20 -6.70 11.10
CA ASP A 43 8.17 -7.31 9.78
C ASP A 43 8.75 -6.37 8.73
N LEU A 44 9.48 -6.96 7.78
CA LEU A 44 10.15 -6.25 6.71
C LEU A 44 9.64 -6.77 5.38
N ALA A 45 9.27 -5.86 4.48
CA ALA A 45 8.83 -6.18 3.13
C ALA A 45 9.48 -5.22 2.14
N TYR A 46 10.11 -5.77 1.12
CA TYR A 46 10.80 -5.03 0.09
C TYR A 46 10.40 -5.50 -1.30
N LEU A 47 10.21 -4.55 -2.21
CA LEU A 47 10.20 -4.80 -3.64
C LEU A 47 11.63 -4.77 -4.16
N VAL A 48 11.92 -5.65 -5.11
CA VAL A 48 13.22 -5.79 -5.76
C VAL A 48 13.00 -5.80 -7.27
N PRO A 49 13.81 -5.10 -8.07
CA PRO A 49 13.74 -5.22 -9.52
C PRO A 49 13.77 -6.68 -9.98
N ASP A 50 12.93 -7.01 -10.94
CA ASP A 50 12.72 -8.38 -11.43
C ASP A 50 14.02 -9.06 -11.91
N ASP A 51 14.96 -8.29 -12.47
CA ASP A 51 16.28 -8.76 -12.88
C ASP A 51 17.22 -9.10 -11.70
N GLN A 52 16.91 -8.61 -10.51
CA GLN A 52 17.71 -8.78 -9.29
C GLN A 52 17.09 -9.75 -8.27
N ILE A 53 15.80 -10.08 -8.40
CA ILE A 53 15.05 -10.86 -7.40
C ILE A 53 15.67 -12.23 -7.10
N GLN A 54 16.18 -12.93 -8.12
CA GLN A 54 16.80 -14.24 -7.93
C GLN A 54 18.10 -14.14 -7.12
N LEU A 55 18.93 -13.14 -7.42
CA LEU A 55 20.17 -12.89 -6.68
C LEU A 55 19.86 -12.47 -5.24
N ALA A 56 18.87 -11.61 -5.03
CA ALA A 56 18.43 -11.18 -3.70
C ALA A 56 17.98 -12.38 -2.84
N ASN A 57 17.19 -13.28 -3.42
CA ASN A 57 16.75 -14.50 -2.75
C ASN A 57 17.93 -15.43 -2.38
N ASN A 58 18.91 -15.58 -3.28
CA ASN A 58 20.10 -16.38 -3.02
C ASN A 58 20.93 -15.79 -1.87
N ILE A 59 21.12 -14.47 -1.85
CA ILE A 59 21.82 -13.77 -0.77
C ILE A 59 21.10 -13.99 0.55
N ALA A 60 19.78 -13.80 0.61
CA ALA A 60 18.99 -14.01 1.83
C ALA A 60 19.21 -15.43 2.42
N VAL A 61 19.20 -16.46 1.57
CA VAL A 61 19.47 -17.85 1.99
C VAL A 61 20.91 -18.01 2.49
N VAL A 62 21.91 -17.49 1.77
CA VAL A 62 23.33 -17.58 2.14
C VAL A 62 23.62 -16.85 3.45
N SER A 63 22.96 -15.72 3.68
CA SER A 63 23.03 -14.94 4.93
C SER A 63 22.30 -15.62 6.11
N GLY A 64 21.68 -16.78 5.88
CA GLY A 64 21.08 -17.60 6.93
C GLY A 64 19.61 -17.27 7.24
N LEU A 65 18.92 -16.49 6.39
CA LEU A 65 17.47 -16.35 6.49
C LEU A 65 16.80 -17.65 6.10
N ARG A 66 15.92 -18.15 6.97
CA ARG A 66 15.21 -19.40 6.76
C ARG A 66 13.94 -19.12 5.98
N LEU A 67 13.72 -19.81 4.87
CA LEU A 67 12.43 -19.81 4.18
C LEU A 67 11.30 -20.17 5.16
N ALA A 68 10.25 -19.35 5.16
CA ALA A 68 9.09 -19.61 5.98
C ALA A 68 8.31 -20.80 5.43
N LYS A 69 7.74 -21.60 6.33
CA LYS A 69 6.75 -22.63 6.00
C LYS A 69 5.35 -22.01 6.09
N ASP A 70 4.38 -22.62 5.41
CA ASP A 70 2.98 -22.14 5.41
C ASP A 70 2.41 -21.95 6.84
N ASP A 71 2.83 -22.80 7.78
CA ASP A 71 2.38 -22.75 9.17
C ASP A 71 3.18 -21.78 10.06
N ASP A 72 4.30 -21.23 9.57
CA ASP A 72 5.13 -20.32 10.38
C ASP A 72 4.41 -18.98 10.64
N PHE A 73 3.53 -18.55 9.72
CA PHE A 73 2.84 -17.28 9.81
C PHE A 73 1.42 -17.39 9.25
N ARG A 74 0.43 -16.84 9.97
CA ARG A 74 -0.85 -16.51 9.33
C ARG A 74 -0.60 -15.50 8.23
N ARG A 75 -1.25 -15.70 7.06
CA ARG A 75 -1.27 -14.70 5.98
C ARG A 75 -1.89 -13.42 6.51
N ARG A 76 -1.17 -12.30 6.39
CA ARG A 76 -1.60 -11.01 6.94
C ARG A 76 -1.46 -9.85 5.96
N CYS A 77 -0.59 -9.98 4.97
CA CYS A 77 -0.27 -8.89 4.07
C CYS A 77 -0.53 -9.26 2.60
N LEU A 78 -0.71 -8.24 1.78
CA LEU A 78 -1.11 -8.33 0.38
C LEU A 78 -0.23 -9.30 -0.41
N THR A 79 1.09 -9.16 -0.26
CA THR A 79 2.14 -9.93 -0.93
C THR A 79 2.01 -11.44 -0.68
N GLN A 80 1.57 -11.84 0.52
CA GLN A 80 1.32 -13.23 0.85
C GLN A 80 0.02 -13.78 0.24
N TYR A 81 -1.00 -12.95 0.07
CA TYR A 81 -2.26 -13.39 -0.51
C TYR A 81 -2.16 -13.60 -2.02
N VAL A 82 -1.38 -12.77 -2.71
CA VAL A 82 -1.12 -12.93 -4.15
C VAL A 82 -0.06 -13.99 -4.45
N ASN A 83 0.63 -14.51 -3.43
CA ASN A 83 1.78 -15.40 -3.57
C ASN A 83 2.88 -14.82 -4.49
N GLN A 84 3.09 -13.50 -4.41
CA GLN A 84 4.08 -12.77 -5.21
C GLN A 84 5.26 -12.42 -4.33
N GLY A 85 6.17 -13.37 -4.13
CA GLY A 85 7.40 -13.10 -3.40
C GLY A 85 7.87 -14.26 -2.54
N THR A 86 9.07 -14.11 -2.01
CA THR A 86 9.71 -15.09 -1.14
C THR A 86 9.61 -14.62 0.30
N LEU A 87 9.06 -15.48 1.17
CA LEU A 87 8.88 -15.20 2.59
C LEU A 87 9.96 -15.92 3.40
N TYR A 88 10.65 -15.16 4.25
CA TYR A 88 11.64 -15.65 5.20
C TYR A 88 11.21 -15.35 6.64
N ALA A 89 11.69 -16.16 7.58
CA ALA A 89 11.52 -15.99 9.01
C ALA A 89 12.83 -15.52 9.66
N HIS A 90 12.77 -14.51 10.52
CA HIS A 90 13.90 -14.03 11.32
C HIS A 90 13.48 -13.71 12.76
N GLY A 91 14.45 -13.46 13.65
CA GLY A 91 14.20 -13.02 15.02
C GLY A 91 13.61 -14.07 15.98
N ASN A 92 13.48 -13.64 17.24
CA ASN A 92 12.71 -14.30 18.29
C ASN A 92 12.04 -13.21 19.17
N PRO A 93 10.71 -13.00 19.11
CA PRO A 93 9.72 -13.79 18.36
C PRO A 93 9.93 -13.75 16.84
N LYS A 94 9.46 -14.78 16.14
CA LYS A 94 9.59 -14.87 14.67
C LYS A 94 8.90 -13.69 14.00
N ARG A 95 9.61 -13.02 13.10
CA ARG A 95 9.18 -11.92 12.24
C ARG A 95 9.37 -12.28 10.78
N ARG A 96 8.70 -11.55 9.89
CA ARG A 96 8.71 -11.76 8.44
C ARG A 96 9.79 -10.91 7.78
N PHE A 97 10.42 -11.47 6.76
CA PHE A 97 11.24 -10.75 5.79
C PHE A 97 10.77 -11.18 4.40
N ILE A 98 10.23 -10.24 3.62
CA ILE A 98 9.56 -10.51 2.34
C ILE A 98 10.31 -9.82 1.21
N LEU A 99 10.59 -10.56 0.15
CA LEU A 99 11.12 -10.03 -1.10
C LEU A 99 10.12 -10.30 -2.23
N ALA A 100 9.64 -9.25 -2.89
CA ALA A 100 8.68 -9.35 -3.98
C ALA A 100 9.19 -8.63 -5.24
N PRO A 101 8.77 -9.05 -6.45
CA PRO A 101 9.16 -8.37 -7.68
C PRO A 101 8.53 -6.97 -7.75
N LEU A 102 9.32 -5.98 -8.17
CA LEU A 102 8.86 -4.59 -8.33
C LEU A 102 7.74 -4.49 -9.37
N SER A 103 7.84 -5.22 -10.49
CA SER A 103 6.86 -5.15 -11.58
C SER A 103 5.44 -5.52 -11.18
N TRP A 104 5.26 -6.35 -10.14
CA TRP A 104 3.94 -6.77 -9.66
C TRP A 104 3.07 -5.58 -9.21
N THR A 105 3.70 -4.56 -8.63
CA THR A 105 2.99 -3.34 -8.17
C THR A 105 2.76 -2.32 -9.28
N GLY A 106 3.41 -2.52 -10.44
CA GLY A 106 3.45 -1.54 -11.53
C GLY A 106 4.23 -0.27 -11.20
N ILE A 107 4.99 -0.23 -10.10
CA ILE A 107 5.89 0.88 -9.76
C ILE A 107 7.08 0.87 -10.73
N GLU A 108 7.41 2.04 -11.28
CA GLU A 108 8.53 2.21 -12.19
C GLU A 108 9.76 2.80 -11.50
N ARG A 109 10.95 2.54 -12.04
CA ARG A 109 12.23 2.93 -11.40
C ARG A 109 12.38 4.45 -11.21
N ASP A 110 11.78 5.25 -12.07
CA ASP A 110 11.80 6.72 -11.98
C ASP A 110 10.77 7.29 -10.99
N GLU A 111 9.88 6.46 -10.46
CA GLU A 111 9.00 6.81 -9.32
C GLU A 111 9.71 6.62 -7.96
N LEU A 112 10.90 6.00 -7.97
CA LEU A 112 11.64 5.69 -6.76
C LEU A 112 12.40 6.92 -6.25
N SER A 113 12.44 7.07 -4.94
CA SER A 113 13.18 8.10 -4.23
C SER A 113 14.03 7.46 -3.15
N ILE A 114 15.27 7.92 -3.00
CA ILE A 114 16.16 7.40 -1.95
C ILE A 114 15.67 7.88 -0.59
N VAL A 115 15.53 6.97 0.36
CA VAL A 115 15.36 7.31 1.77
C VAL A 115 16.75 7.67 2.28
N THR A 116 16.95 8.89 2.75
CA THR A 116 18.16 9.21 3.52
C THR A 116 17.96 8.62 4.92
N PRO A 117 18.62 7.51 5.30
CA PRO A 117 18.44 6.96 6.63
C PRO A 117 19.01 7.95 7.67
N PRO A 118 18.49 7.96 8.90
CA PRO A 118 19.26 8.48 10.02
C PRO A 118 20.61 7.74 10.04
N VAL A 119 21.70 8.46 10.28
CA VAL A 119 23.11 8.06 10.07
C VAL A 119 23.54 6.69 10.68
N GLU A 120 22.69 6.03 11.49
CA GLU A 120 23.10 4.90 12.35
C GLU A 120 22.25 3.61 12.28
N SER A 121 21.25 3.43 11.40
CA SER A 121 20.32 2.29 11.59
C SER A 121 20.33 1.16 10.56
N ILE A 122 20.75 1.36 9.31
CA ILE A 122 20.58 0.35 8.25
C ILE A 122 21.82 0.29 7.33
N PRO A 123 22.39 -0.91 7.05
CA PRO A 123 23.64 -1.07 6.28
C PRO A 123 23.44 -1.05 4.75
N CYS A 124 22.36 -0.42 4.26
CA CYS A 124 22.07 -0.37 2.83
C CYS A 124 21.23 0.85 2.47
N THR A 125 21.34 1.24 1.20
CA THR A 125 20.50 2.27 0.59
C THR A 125 19.10 1.71 0.36
N ILE A 126 18.11 2.28 1.05
CA ILE A 126 16.71 1.91 0.88
C ILE A 126 16.01 2.95 0.01
N TRP A 127 15.22 2.47 -0.93
CA TRP A 127 14.35 3.29 -1.77
C TRP A 127 12.92 3.27 -1.24
N THR A 128 12.18 4.32 -1.53
CA THR A 128 10.75 4.44 -1.24
C THR A 128 10.04 5.05 -2.45
N VAL A 129 8.71 5.13 -2.39
CA VAL A 129 7.90 5.88 -3.35
C VAL A 129 7.17 7.03 -2.67
N PRO A 130 6.84 8.11 -3.41
CA PRO A 130 5.95 9.16 -2.91
C PRO A 130 4.52 8.63 -2.72
N LEU A 131 3.71 9.37 -1.95
CA LEU A 131 2.31 9.05 -1.69
C LEU A 131 1.51 8.81 -2.99
N SER A 132 1.76 9.61 -4.03
CA SER A 132 1.10 9.50 -5.34
C SER A 132 1.35 8.15 -6.01
N SER A 133 2.60 7.71 -6.04
CA SER A 133 3.01 6.43 -6.64
C SER A 133 2.55 5.25 -5.79
N CYS A 134 2.50 5.40 -4.46
CA CYS A 134 1.89 4.41 -3.57
C CYS A 134 0.39 4.23 -3.89
N CYS A 135 -0.40 5.31 -3.93
CA CYS A 135 -1.82 5.24 -4.28
C CYS A 135 -2.04 4.63 -5.68
N ALA A 136 -1.21 5.00 -6.65
CA ALA A 136 -1.25 4.43 -7.99
C ALA A 136 -0.98 2.92 -8.00
N ALA A 137 0.03 2.46 -7.25
CA ALA A 137 0.36 1.05 -7.14
C ALA A 137 -0.82 0.23 -6.57
N TYR A 138 -1.45 0.70 -5.48
CA TYR A 138 -2.62 0.02 -4.92
C TYR A 138 -3.81 0.01 -5.89
N LEU A 139 -4.08 1.10 -6.62
CA LEU A 139 -5.13 1.11 -7.64
C LEU A 139 -4.87 0.09 -8.76
N ARG A 140 -3.64 0.00 -9.25
CA ARG A 140 -3.25 -1.00 -10.26
C ARG A 140 -3.48 -2.41 -9.73
N ILE A 141 -3.09 -2.69 -8.49
CA ILE A 141 -3.31 -4.00 -7.85
C ILE A 141 -4.82 -4.29 -7.73
N ILE A 142 -5.62 -3.36 -7.20
CA ILE A 142 -7.09 -3.52 -7.08
C ILE A 142 -7.71 -3.89 -8.43
N MET A 143 -7.28 -3.23 -9.51
CA MET A 143 -7.84 -3.42 -10.84
C MET A 143 -7.38 -4.68 -11.56
N GLN A 144 -6.21 -5.21 -11.21
CA GLN A 144 -5.69 -6.49 -11.73
C GLN A 144 -6.36 -7.71 -11.07
N GLU A 145 -7.08 -7.50 -9.96
CA GLU A 145 -7.73 -8.53 -9.18
C GLU A 145 -9.21 -8.74 -9.54
N SER A 146 -9.77 -9.90 -9.17
CA SER A 146 -11.20 -10.17 -9.32
C SER A 146 -12.04 -9.42 -8.28
N LYS A 147 -13.33 -9.17 -8.55
CA LYS A 147 -14.18 -8.32 -7.70
C LYS A 147 -14.30 -8.79 -6.25
N ASN A 148 -14.26 -10.11 -6.04
CA ASN A 148 -14.44 -10.73 -4.72
C ASN A 148 -13.14 -11.36 -4.20
N SER A 149 -11.98 -10.92 -4.73
CA SER A 149 -10.69 -11.44 -4.30
C SER A 149 -10.29 -10.81 -2.96
N ARG A 150 -9.79 -11.64 -2.04
CA ARG A 150 -9.28 -11.14 -0.75
C ARG A 150 -8.15 -10.13 -0.92
N VAL A 151 -7.37 -10.27 -2.00
CA VAL A 151 -6.29 -9.33 -2.36
C VAL A 151 -6.88 -7.95 -2.63
N ARG A 152 -7.97 -7.91 -3.40
CA ARG A 152 -8.67 -6.67 -3.72
C ARG A 152 -9.22 -5.98 -2.48
N ASP A 153 -9.80 -6.73 -1.55
CA ASP A 153 -10.31 -6.20 -0.29
C ASP A 153 -9.18 -5.56 0.54
N ILE A 154 -8.06 -6.26 0.69
CA ILE A 154 -6.89 -5.78 1.44
C ILE A 154 -6.31 -4.54 0.79
N ALA A 155 -6.08 -4.57 -0.53
CA ALA A 155 -5.55 -3.42 -1.26
C ALA A 155 -6.48 -2.21 -1.20
N SER A 156 -7.79 -2.42 -1.22
CA SER A 156 -8.79 -1.33 -1.07
C SER A 156 -8.78 -0.74 0.33
N ALA A 157 -8.68 -1.59 1.36
CA ALA A 157 -8.57 -1.15 2.75
C ALA A 157 -7.27 -0.37 2.99
N ASP A 158 -6.15 -0.87 2.50
CA ASP A 158 -4.85 -0.19 2.59
C ASP A 158 -4.87 1.16 1.85
N LEU A 159 -5.40 1.21 0.62
CA LEU A 159 -5.55 2.46 -0.14
C LEU A 159 -6.43 3.48 0.59
N SER A 160 -7.58 3.03 1.13
CA SER A 160 -8.46 3.89 1.93
C SER A 160 -7.74 4.43 3.16
N GLY A 161 -6.98 3.58 3.86
CA GLY A 161 -6.15 3.98 4.99
C GLY A 161 -5.08 4.99 4.60
N ILE A 162 -4.34 4.75 3.52
CA ILE A 162 -3.32 5.66 3.00
C ILE A 162 -3.92 7.03 2.69
N ILE A 163 -5.10 7.08 2.05
CA ILE A 163 -5.79 8.34 1.74
C ILE A 163 -6.22 9.04 3.03
N ALA A 164 -6.88 8.33 3.94
CA ALA A 164 -7.38 8.91 5.19
C ALA A 164 -6.22 9.51 6.02
N TYR A 165 -5.18 8.73 6.29
CA TYR A 165 -4.07 9.17 7.15
C TYR A 165 -3.11 10.11 6.42
N GLY A 166 -2.79 9.84 5.15
CA GLY A 166 -1.82 10.60 4.37
C GLY A 166 -2.35 11.92 3.81
N MET A 167 -3.67 12.08 3.64
CA MET A 167 -4.26 13.27 3.03
C MET A 167 -5.11 14.10 3.98
N PHE A 168 -5.92 13.45 4.81
CA PHE A 168 -6.82 14.12 5.75
C PHE A 168 -6.22 14.29 7.15
N GLY A 169 -4.99 13.80 7.36
CA GLY A 169 -4.28 14.00 8.63
C GLY A 169 -5.14 13.54 9.80
N MET A 170 -5.55 12.26 9.78
CA MET A 170 -6.39 11.61 10.80
C MET A 170 -5.68 11.46 12.16
N THR A 171 -5.10 12.54 12.69
CA THR A 171 -5.08 12.86 14.12
C THR A 171 -6.47 13.26 14.64
N TYR A 172 -7.47 13.26 13.76
CA TYR A 172 -8.84 13.73 13.98
C TYR A 172 -9.80 12.53 14.02
N GLU A 173 -10.49 12.33 15.15
CA GLU A 173 -11.59 11.37 15.34
C GLU A 173 -12.87 11.83 14.60
N GLY A 174 -12.77 12.01 13.28
CA GLY A 174 -13.90 12.38 12.43
C GLY A 174 -14.51 11.16 11.76
N SER A 175 -15.77 10.87 12.06
CA SER A 175 -16.57 9.79 11.47
C SER A 175 -16.85 10.06 9.98
N TYR A 176 -15.88 9.75 9.12
CA TYR A 176 -16.05 9.83 7.66
C TYR A 176 -16.52 8.51 7.04
N MET A 177 -16.55 7.43 7.81
CA MET A 177 -17.06 6.13 7.39
C MET A 177 -18.08 5.68 8.44
N LYS A 178 -19.37 5.79 8.12
CA LYS A 178 -20.38 5.05 8.86
C LYS A 178 -20.07 3.57 8.72
N THR A 179 -19.60 2.98 9.80
CA THR A 179 -19.51 1.54 9.93
C THR A 179 -20.90 0.98 10.24
N PRO A 180 -21.19 -0.29 9.91
CA PRO A 180 -22.49 -0.91 10.23
C PRO A 180 -22.80 -0.96 11.74
N GLU A 181 -21.84 -0.61 12.60
CA GLU A 181 -21.99 -0.54 14.06
C GLU A 181 -22.52 0.84 14.53
N ASP A 182 -22.58 1.84 13.65
CA ASP A 182 -23.06 3.20 13.95
C ASP A 182 -24.60 3.33 13.86
N ASP A 183 -25.34 2.27 14.21
CA ASP A 183 -26.81 2.26 14.21
C ASP A 183 -27.32 3.11 15.40
N PRO A 184 -28.12 4.17 15.17
CA PRO A 184 -28.40 5.22 16.16
C PRO A 184 -29.54 4.84 17.13
N GLU A 185 -29.62 3.59 17.57
CA GLU A 185 -30.61 3.14 18.54
C GLU A 185 -30.04 2.98 19.95
N GLU A 186 -29.19 3.89 20.43
CA GLU A 186 -28.95 4.08 21.87
C GLU A 186 -27.99 5.27 22.08
N ASP A 187 -28.48 6.51 22.02
CA ASP A 187 -28.11 7.51 23.02
C ASP A 187 -28.93 8.81 22.84
N ASN A 188 -29.79 9.03 23.82
CA ASN A 188 -30.72 10.13 23.90
C ASN A 188 -30.09 11.23 24.78
N ASP A 189 -29.05 11.91 24.28
CA ASP A 189 -28.54 13.14 24.90
C ASP A 189 -28.50 14.28 23.88
N LYS A 190 -29.61 15.00 23.82
CA LYS A 190 -29.82 16.18 22.96
C LYS A 190 -29.25 17.41 23.65
N SER A 191 -27.96 17.69 23.46
CA SER A 191 -27.41 19.06 23.49
C SER A 191 -26.02 19.16 22.86
N VAL A 192 -25.94 18.93 21.54
CA VAL A 192 -24.79 19.41 20.75
C VAL A 192 -25.28 20.58 19.91
N ASP A 193 -24.70 21.75 20.14
CA ASP A 193 -25.14 23.05 19.61
C ASP A 193 -25.25 23.06 18.07
N PHE A 194 -26.46 23.35 17.58
CA PHE A 194 -26.75 23.58 16.15
C PHE A 194 -25.96 24.74 15.51
N LEU A 195 -25.19 25.50 16.28
CA LEU A 195 -24.32 26.58 15.81
C LEU A 195 -23.01 26.07 15.18
N ASP A 196 -22.68 24.79 15.36
CA ASP A 196 -21.39 24.23 14.96
C ASP A 196 -21.46 23.42 13.65
N GLU A 197 -22.64 22.91 13.26
CA GLU A 197 -22.78 22.03 12.09
C GLU A 197 -22.37 22.70 10.76
N ALA A 198 -22.69 23.99 10.61
CA ALA A 198 -22.30 24.76 9.42
C ALA A 198 -20.78 25.01 9.36
N ALA A 199 -20.16 25.27 10.51
CA ALA A 199 -18.71 25.47 10.62
C ALA A 199 -17.96 24.14 10.35
N TRP A 200 -18.46 23.02 10.86
CA TRP A 200 -17.96 21.68 10.55
C TRP A 200 -18.06 21.37 9.07
N LYS A 201 -19.22 21.58 8.45
CA LYS A 201 -19.41 21.38 7.00
C LYS A 201 -18.49 22.24 6.15
N GLU A 202 -18.25 23.49 6.54
CA GLU A 202 -17.32 24.38 5.84
C GLU A 202 -15.87 23.89 5.99
N LYS A 203 -15.47 23.48 7.19
CA LYS A 203 -14.14 22.90 7.44
C LYS A 203 -13.91 21.64 6.60
N ASP A 204 -14.87 20.71 6.61
CA ASP A 204 -14.80 19.46 5.84
C ASP A 204 -14.69 19.76 4.33
N ALA A 205 -15.46 20.73 3.83
CA ALA A 205 -15.39 21.15 2.44
C ALA A 205 -14.02 21.76 2.06
N LEU A 206 -13.42 22.53 2.97
CA LEU A 206 -12.07 23.09 2.77
C LEU A 206 -11.01 21.99 2.75
N GLU A 207 -11.05 21.06 3.71
CA GLU A 207 -10.12 19.92 3.76
C GLU A 207 -10.24 19.05 2.51
N MET A 208 -11.46 18.70 2.11
CA MET A 208 -11.74 17.97 0.87
C MET A 208 -11.17 18.71 -0.34
N ARG A 209 -11.42 20.02 -0.46
CA ARG A 209 -10.89 20.83 -1.57
C ARG A 209 -9.38 20.81 -1.61
N ASP A 210 -8.71 20.97 -0.46
CA ASP A 210 -7.26 20.99 -0.36
C ASP A 210 -6.66 19.63 -0.75
N VAL A 211 -7.27 18.52 -0.32
CA VAL A 211 -6.87 17.18 -0.74
C VAL A 211 -7.03 17.00 -2.25
N LEU A 212 -8.18 17.38 -2.83
CA LEU A 212 -8.38 17.30 -4.28
C LEU A 212 -7.39 18.18 -5.05
N CYS A 213 -7.04 19.36 -4.53
CA CYS A 213 -6.00 20.21 -5.11
C CYS A 213 -4.62 19.54 -5.08
N LYS A 214 -4.26 18.86 -3.97
CA LYS A 214 -3.01 18.08 -3.88
C LYS A 214 -2.97 16.98 -4.94
N ILE A 215 -4.04 16.19 -5.08
CA ILE A 215 -4.11 15.10 -6.07
C ILE A 215 -4.01 15.66 -7.50
N ARG A 216 -4.66 16.80 -7.78
CA ARG A 216 -4.55 17.46 -9.09
C ARG A 216 -3.13 17.92 -9.41
N GLY A 217 -2.35 18.29 -8.40
CA GLY A 217 -0.95 18.69 -8.54
C GLY A 217 0.02 17.53 -8.75
N TRP A 218 -0.40 16.29 -8.47
CA TRP A 218 0.45 15.10 -8.63
C TRP A 218 0.82 14.86 -10.08
N GLN A 219 2.10 14.62 -10.33
CA GLN A 219 2.60 14.32 -11.67
C GLN A 219 2.51 12.82 -11.92
N PHE A 220 1.67 12.44 -12.89
CA PHE A 220 1.59 11.08 -13.42
C PHE A 220 2.08 11.09 -14.86
N LYS A 221 2.53 9.95 -15.35
CA LYS A 221 2.81 9.78 -16.78
C LYS A 221 1.50 9.82 -17.56
N MET A 222 1.58 10.17 -18.85
CA MET A 222 0.40 10.28 -19.71
C MET A 222 -0.48 9.01 -19.71
N LYS A 223 0.14 7.83 -19.71
CA LYS A 223 -0.55 6.53 -19.64
C LYS A 223 -1.27 6.26 -18.30
N ASP A 224 -0.94 7.03 -17.28
CA ASP A 224 -1.38 6.89 -15.89
C ASP A 224 -2.25 8.09 -15.45
N GLU A 225 -2.54 9.05 -16.33
CA GLU A 225 -3.38 10.21 -15.99
C GLU A 225 -4.77 9.81 -15.50
N TRP A 226 -5.32 8.71 -16.01
CA TRP A 226 -6.59 8.15 -15.57
C TRP A 226 -6.59 7.78 -14.08
N LEU A 227 -5.44 7.45 -13.48
CA LEU A 227 -5.34 7.17 -12.04
C LEU A 227 -5.66 8.42 -11.21
N ARG A 228 -5.27 9.60 -11.70
CA ARG A 228 -5.56 10.88 -11.04
C ARG A 228 -7.08 11.09 -10.96
N ASP A 229 -7.77 10.91 -12.08
CA ASP A 229 -9.22 11.09 -12.15
C ASP A 229 -9.96 10.08 -11.28
N MET A 230 -9.52 8.83 -11.27
CA MET A 230 -10.09 7.81 -10.39
C MET A 230 -9.88 8.12 -8.90
N LEU A 231 -8.69 8.56 -8.51
CA LEU A 231 -8.43 8.99 -7.13
C LEU A 231 -9.28 10.19 -6.74
N ILE A 232 -9.45 11.17 -7.63
CA ILE A 232 -10.35 12.31 -7.40
C ILE A 232 -11.78 11.83 -7.17
N GLN A 233 -12.28 10.88 -7.97
CA GLN A 233 -13.63 10.34 -7.80
C GLN A 233 -13.79 9.53 -6.50
N LEU A 234 -12.80 8.72 -6.13
CA LEU A 234 -12.80 7.98 -4.86
C LEU A 234 -12.82 8.92 -3.66
N VAL A 235 -11.91 9.90 -3.64
CA VAL A 235 -11.74 10.83 -2.53
C VAL A 235 -12.97 11.75 -2.38
N SER A 236 -13.56 12.17 -3.49
CA SER A 236 -14.81 12.96 -3.48
C SER A 236 -16.07 12.14 -3.14
N GLY A 237 -15.96 10.81 -2.96
CA GLY A 237 -17.09 9.93 -2.68
C GLY A 237 -18.00 9.65 -3.87
N ASN A 238 -17.64 10.13 -5.07
CA ASN A 238 -18.40 9.90 -6.31
C ASN A 238 -18.24 8.48 -6.85
N LEU A 239 -17.14 7.82 -6.51
CA LEU A 239 -16.85 6.44 -6.86
C LEU A 239 -16.61 5.63 -5.59
N ARG A 240 -17.18 4.42 -5.53
CA ARG A 240 -16.92 3.47 -4.45
C ARG A 240 -15.84 2.47 -4.86
N TYR A 241 -15.09 1.94 -3.90
CA TYR A 241 -14.03 0.95 -4.15
C TYR A 241 -14.55 -0.32 -4.84
N GLU A 242 -15.77 -0.75 -4.51
CA GLU A 242 -16.41 -1.92 -5.11
C GLU A 242 -16.75 -1.72 -6.59
N ALA A 243 -16.92 -0.46 -7.01
CA ALA A 243 -17.22 -0.06 -8.38
C ALA A 243 -15.96 0.13 -9.25
N LEU A 244 -14.75 0.04 -8.68
CA LEU A 244 -13.51 0.09 -9.47
C LEU A 244 -13.50 -1.07 -10.49
N PRO A 245 -12.91 -0.89 -11.69
CA PRO A 245 -12.77 -1.98 -12.64
C PRO A 245 -12.05 -3.17 -12.01
N SER A 246 -12.40 -4.38 -12.45
CA SER A 246 -11.73 -5.63 -12.12
C SER A 246 -11.14 -6.27 -13.37
N ARG A 247 -10.30 -7.29 -13.19
CA ARG A 247 -9.73 -8.07 -14.30
C ARG A 247 -10.78 -8.57 -15.29
N GLU A 248 -11.94 -9.00 -14.78
CA GLU A 248 -13.05 -9.52 -15.59
C GLU A 248 -13.65 -8.43 -16.49
N THR A 249 -13.82 -7.21 -15.97
CA THR A 249 -14.36 -6.09 -16.74
C THR A 249 -13.40 -5.59 -17.81
N GLN A 250 -12.09 -5.80 -17.64
CA GLN A 250 -11.08 -5.43 -18.65
C GLN A 250 -11.01 -6.44 -19.80
N GLN A 251 -11.30 -7.71 -19.55
CA GLN A 251 -11.27 -8.77 -20.57
C GLN A 251 -12.56 -8.87 -21.39
N GLY A 252 -13.71 -8.48 -20.82
CA GLY A 252 -15.02 -8.53 -21.48
C GLY A 252 -15.26 -7.51 -22.60
N GLY A 253 -14.33 -6.59 -22.87
CA GLY A 253 -14.42 -5.59 -23.94
C GLY A 253 -13.96 -6.08 -25.33
N THR A 254 -13.51 -7.33 -25.44
CA THR A 254 -13.00 -7.92 -26.69
C THR A 254 -13.93 -9.05 -27.15
N THR A 255 -15.14 -8.71 -27.59
CA THR A 255 -15.95 -9.61 -28.43
C THR A 255 -16.16 -8.92 -29.78
N GLU A 256 -15.43 -9.41 -30.79
CA GLU A 256 -15.65 -9.07 -32.20
C GLU A 256 -17.05 -9.51 -32.66
N PRO A 257 -17.62 -8.84 -33.67
CA PRO A 257 -18.96 -9.13 -34.15
C PRO A 257 -18.99 -10.48 -34.87
N GLU A 258 -19.97 -11.32 -34.51
CA GLU A 258 -20.32 -12.50 -35.29
C GLU A 258 -20.62 -12.09 -36.73
N THR A 259 -19.73 -12.48 -37.63
CA THR A 259 -19.97 -12.42 -39.07
C THR A 259 -21.01 -13.48 -39.41
N GLY A 260 -22.27 -13.05 -39.44
CA GLY A 260 -23.37 -13.83 -40.00
C GLY A 260 -23.14 -14.01 -41.51
N HIS A 261 -22.67 -15.19 -41.89
CA HIS A 261 -22.85 -15.71 -43.24
C HIS A 261 -24.18 -16.45 -43.31
N ALA A 262 -25.11 -15.90 -44.09
CA ALA A 262 -26.15 -16.62 -44.80
C ALA A 262 -26.29 -16.02 -46.20
#